data_AF-A0A0R2R5F5-F1
#
_entry.id   AF-A0A0R2R5F5-F1
#
_cell.length_a   1.000
_cell.length_b   1.000
_cell.length_c   1.000
_cell.angle_alpha   90.00
_cell.angle_beta   90.00
_cell.angle_gamma   90.00
#
_symmetry.space_group_name_H-M   'P 1'
#
loop_
_entity.id
_entity.type
_entity.pdbx_description
1 polymer ?
#
loop_
_entity_poly.entity_id
_entity_poly.type
_entity_poly.pdbx_seq_one_letter_code
_entity_poly.pdbx_strand_id
1 'polypeptide(L)'
;MIVHVTTWHGELVQVRVATEEQTDSAASTSEAATSAPNPIAPEPKELLWGAGSFLVFLVLMRLYMFPKIKKGMDARYNGIREDLEQADATRLAAKSDVVAYEAALVGVRAEAAARVDKARQTLDQERTALMADATARNGAKRQAAEAEISAARVAVRDQVAAAVASVTERTAQLAVGKKPDASVVAQAVQQAMQTGGRS
;
A
#
# COMPACT_ATOMS: atom_id res chain seq x y z
N MET A 1 -4.70 -72.66 60.04
CA MET A 1 -5.94 -72.91 59.26
C MET A 1 -5.56 -73.35 57.84
N ILE A 2 -6.17 -74.39 57.27
CA ILE A 2 -5.92 -74.81 55.87
C ILE A 2 -6.95 -74.12 54.99
N VAL A 3 -6.49 -73.33 54.01
CA VAL A 3 -7.36 -72.61 53.08
C VAL A 3 -7.06 -73.09 51.67
N HIS A 4 -8.10 -73.44 50.90
CA HIS A 4 -7.98 -73.79 49.49
C HIS A 4 -8.06 -72.51 48.65
N VAL A 5 -7.07 -72.28 47.79
CA VAL A 5 -7.06 -71.13 46.88
C VAL A 5 -6.88 -71.64 45.45
N THR A 6 -7.76 -71.22 44.54
CA THR A 6 -7.67 -71.51 43.11
C THR A 6 -6.65 -70.59 42.46
N THR A 7 -5.66 -71.16 41.78
CA THR A 7 -4.69 -70.39 41.00
C THR A 7 -5.28 -69.98 39.65
N TRP A 8 -4.69 -68.99 38.97
CA TRP A 8 -5.19 -68.44 37.69
C TRP A 8 -5.27 -69.51 36.56
N HIS A 9 -4.63 -70.66 36.74
CA HIS A 9 -4.64 -71.81 35.82
C HIS A 9 -5.60 -72.94 36.26
N GLY A 10 -6.48 -72.71 37.25
CA GLY A 10 -7.57 -73.62 37.61
C GLY A 10 -7.21 -74.79 38.54
N GLU A 11 -5.96 -74.88 38.99
CA GLU A 11 -5.52 -75.94 39.92
C GLU A 11 -5.69 -75.52 41.39
N LEU A 12 -6.17 -76.44 42.23
CA LEU A 12 -6.42 -76.23 43.66
C LEU A 12 -5.19 -76.62 44.48
N VAL A 13 -4.57 -75.64 45.13
CA VAL A 13 -3.41 -75.86 46.01
C VAL A 13 -3.78 -75.54 47.46
N GLN A 14 -3.42 -76.43 48.38
CA GLN A 14 -3.62 -76.22 49.82
C GLN A 14 -2.42 -75.48 50.43
N VAL A 15 -2.68 -74.33 51.06
CA VAL A 15 -1.66 -73.57 51.80
C VAL A 15 -2.02 -73.59 53.29
N ARG A 16 -1.06 -73.96 54.13
CA ARG A 16 -1.18 -73.90 55.61
C ARG A 16 -0.70 -72.53 56.09
N VAL A 17 -1.60 -71.77 56.69
CA VAL A 17 -1.25 -70.53 57.40
C VAL A 17 -1.18 -70.82 58.90
N ALA A 18 -0.03 -70.54 59.51
CA ALA A 18 0.21 -70.61 60.95
C ALA A 18 0.27 -69.18 61.52
N THR A 19 -0.32 -68.98 62.71
CA THR A 19 -0.44 -67.68 63.37
C THR A 19 -0.36 -67.89 64.88
N GLU A 20 0.71 -67.44 65.54
CA GLU A 20 0.87 -67.12 66.99
C GLU A 20 2.11 -66.18 67.04
N GLU A 21 2.05 -64.90 67.39
CA GLU A 21 1.89 -64.18 68.68
C GLU A 21 3.00 -64.37 69.75
N GLN A 22 3.54 -63.22 70.20
CA GLN A 22 4.21 -62.88 71.47
C GLN A 22 5.57 -63.55 71.82
N THR A 23 6.53 -62.97 72.55
CA THR A 23 6.62 -61.79 73.44
C THR A 23 8.10 -61.50 73.75
N ASP A 24 8.37 -60.28 74.20
CA ASP A 24 9.55 -59.76 74.93
C ASP A 24 10.51 -60.78 75.60
N SER A 25 11.82 -60.48 75.58
CA SER A 25 12.53 -60.01 76.79
C SER A 25 14.04 -59.81 76.59
N ALA A 26 14.52 -58.76 77.28
CA ALA A 26 15.85 -58.54 77.85
C ALA A 26 16.99 -58.05 76.95
N ALA A 27 17.30 -56.76 77.16
CA ALA A 27 18.58 -56.15 76.88
C ALA A 27 19.71 -56.75 77.75
N SER A 28 20.86 -56.99 77.13
CA SER A 28 22.17 -56.96 77.79
C SER A 28 23.18 -56.25 76.90
N THR A 29 23.98 -55.39 77.53
CA THR A 29 25.04 -54.60 76.91
C THR A 29 26.37 -55.33 77.06
N SER A 30 27.17 -55.29 75.97
CA SER A 30 28.63 -55.48 75.89
C SER A 30 29.21 -56.90 75.99
N GLU A 31 29.53 -57.50 74.83
CA GLU A 31 30.91 -57.66 74.31
C GLU A 31 30.87 -58.40 72.96
N ALA A 32 31.88 -58.17 72.12
CA ALA A 32 31.98 -58.69 70.77
C ALA A 32 32.08 -60.23 70.73
N ALA A 33 31.02 -60.90 70.24
CA ALA A 33 31.10 -62.25 69.71
C ALA A 33 29.98 -62.49 68.67
N THR A 34 30.38 -62.37 67.40
CA THR A 34 29.89 -63.14 66.23
C THR A 34 28.41 -63.55 66.24
N SER A 35 27.54 -62.64 65.79
CA SER A 35 26.20 -63.01 65.31
C SER A 35 26.33 -63.97 64.12
N ALA A 36 25.54 -65.03 64.12
CA ALA A 36 25.45 -66.00 63.02
C ALA A 36 25.41 -65.31 61.63
N PRO A 37 26.08 -65.84 60.59
CA PRO A 37 26.16 -65.21 59.29
C PRO A 37 24.75 -64.92 58.75
N ASN A 38 24.42 -63.64 58.58
CA ASN A 38 23.16 -63.23 57.99
C ASN A 38 23.21 -63.60 56.48
N PRO A 39 22.43 -64.58 56.00
CA PRO A 39 22.62 -65.21 54.68
C PRO A 39 22.27 -64.32 53.49
N ILE A 40 21.85 -63.07 53.73
CA ILE A 40 21.48 -62.07 52.70
C ILE A 40 22.31 -60.79 52.86
N ALA A 41 23.05 -60.61 53.95
CA ALA A 41 23.86 -59.41 54.14
C ALA A 41 25.16 -59.54 53.34
N PRO A 42 25.47 -58.58 52.44
CA PRO A 42 26.70 -58.62 51.66
C PRO A 42 27.92 -58.48 52.57
N GLU A 43 29.02 -59.13 52.19
CA GLU A 43 30.26 -59.00 52.95
C GLU A 43 30.80 -57.56 52.85
N PRO A 44 31.40 -56.99 53.91
CA PRO A 44 31.89 -55.61 53.92
C PRO A 44 32.84 -55.26 52.75
N LYS A 45 33.62 -56.24 52.27
CA LYS A 45 34.52 -56.08 51.12
C LYS A 45 33.78 -55.85 49.81
N GLU A 46 32.63 -56.50 49.62
CA GLU A 46 31.78 -56.34 48.42
C GLU A 46 31.11 -54.98 48.43
N LEU A 47 30.69 -54.53 49.61
CA LEU A 47 30.16 -53.19 49.83
C LEU A 47 31.20 -52.11 49.52
N LEU A 48 32.47 -52.30 49.92
CA LEU A 48 33.57 -51.39 49.61
C LEU A 48 33.89 -51.33 48.11
N TRP A 49 33.99 -52.48 47.44
CA TRP A 49 34.25 -52.54 45.98
C TRP A 49 33.06 -52.02 45.16
N GLY A 50 31.83 -52.34 45.56
CA GLY A 50 30.61 -51.84 44.94
C GLY A 50 30.43 -50.33 45.12
N ALA A 51 30.59 -49.83 46.35
CA ALA A 51 30.54 -48.41 46.64
C ALA A 51 31.67 -47.64 45.94
N GLY A 52 32.89 -48.19 45.88
CA GLY A 52 34.02 -47.61 45.16
C GLY A 52 33.75 -47.51 43.65
N SER A 53 33.26 -48.58 43.03
CA SER A 53 32.90 -48.60 41.61
C SER A 53 31.76 -47.61 41.30
N PHE A 54 30.76 -47.55 42.18
CA PHE A 54 29.67 -46.57 42.09
C PHE A 54 30.18 -45.13 42.23
N LEU A 55 31.10 -44.86 43.16
CA LEU A 55 31.68 -43.52 43.35
C LEU A 55 32.46 -43.08 42.12
N VAL A 56 33.30 -43.96 41.55
CA VAL A 56 34.05 -43.67 40.32
C VAL A 56 33.11 -43.36 39.17
N PHE A 57 32.05 -44.16 39.00
CA PHE A 57 31.01 -43.90 38.01
C PHE A 57 30.28 -42.57 38.25
N LEU A 58 29.92 -42.26 39.50
CA LEU A 58 29.28 -41.00 39.88
C LEU A 58 30.16 -39.79 39.54
N VAL A 59 31.46 -39.88 39.82
CA VAL A 59 32.45 -38.85 39.50
C VAL A 59 32.57 -38.68 37.98
N LEU A 60 32.62 -39.77 37.22
CA LEU A 60 32.64 -39.72 35.75
C LEU A 60 31.37 -39.05 35.20
N MET A 61 30.20 -39.38 35.74
CA MET A 61 28.92 -38.77 35.36
C MET A 61 28.91 -37.27 35.68
N ARG A 62 29.37 -36.90 36.89
CA ARG A 62 29.49 -35.50 37.37
C ARG A 62 30.39 -34.65 36.47
N LEU A 63 31.51 -35.22 36.01
CA LEU A 63 32.52 -34.51 35.23
C LEU A 63 32.24 -34.51 33.73
N TYR A 64 31.62 -35.55 33.18
CA TYR A 64 31.45 -35.70 31.73
C TYR A 64 30.00 -35.63 31.25
N MET A 65 29.10 -36.39 31.87
CA MET A 65 27.70 -36.50 31.40
C MET A 65 26.88 -35.25 31.69
N PHE A 66 26.90 -34.78 32.94
CA PHE A 66 26.15 -33.58 33.34
C PHE A 66 26.50 -32.31 32.56
N PRO A 67 27.78 -31.95 32.32
CA PRO A 67 28.07 -30.74 31.56
C PRO A 67 27.62 -30.84 30.10
N LYS A 68 27.61 -32.05 29.50
CA LYS A 68 27.09 -32.25 28.13
C LYS A 68 25.58 -32.02 28.07
N ILE A 69 24.82 -32.56 29.03
CA ILE A 69 23.37 -32.37 29.12
C ILE A 69 23.06 -30.89 29.36
N LYS A 70 23.74 -30.25 30.33
CA LYS A 70 23.57 -28.82 30.61
C LYS A 70 23.83 -27.97 29.38
N LYS A 71 24.95 -28.20 28.68
CA LYS A 71 25.28 -27.48 27.45
C LYS A 71 24.21 -27.66 26.36
N GLY A 72 23.64 -28.85 26.22
CA GLY A 72 22.56 -29.11 25.27
C GLY A 72 21.27 -28.36 25.61
N MET A 73 20.90 -28.32 26.90
CA MET A 73 19.76 -27.53 27.37
C MET A 73 20.00 -26.03 27.16
N ASP A 74 21.15 -25.51 27.58
CA ASP A 74 21.51 -24.11 27.43
C ASP A 74 21.51 -23.69 25.94
N ALA A 75 22.05 -24.53 25.05
CA ALA A 75 22.02 -24.29 23.60
C ALA A 75 20.59 -24.23 23.05
N ARG A 76 19.69 -25.13 23.50
CA ARG A 76 18.28 -25.10 23.10
C ARG A 76 17.56 -23.85 23.62
N TYR A 77 17.77 -23.49 24.89
CA TYR A 77 17.17 -22.29 25.47
C TYR A 77 17.62 -21.03 24.75
N ASN A 78 18.92 -20.92 24.47
CA ASN A 78 19.47 -19.79 23.74
C ASN A 78 18.94 -19.74 22.30
N GLY A 79 18.90 -20.87 21.60
CA GLY A 79 18.34 -20.95 20.24
C GLY A 79 16.87 -20.53 20.19
N ILE A 80 16.02 -21.06 21.08
CA ILE A 80 14.60 -20.66 21.14
C ILE A 80 14.45 -19.16 21.42
N ARG A 81 15.27 -18.63 22.33
CA ARG A 81 15.23 -17.20 22.65
C ARG A 81 15.63 -16.36 21.44
N GLU A 82 16.71 -16.73 20.77
CA GLU A 82 17.18 -16.05 19.56
C GLU A 82 16.14 -16.12 18.44
N ASP A 83 15.56 -17.31 18.20
CA ASP A 83 14.51 -17.50 17.19
C ASP A 83 13.28 -16.63 17.48
N LEU A 84 12.86 -16.52 18.75
CA LEU A 84 11.77 -15.65 19.17
C LEU A 84 12.10 -14.17 18.98
N GLU A 85 13.29 -13.73 19.40
CA GLU A 85 13.74 -12.35 19.23
C GLU A 85 13.83 -11.97 17.73
N GLN A 86 14.34 -12.87 16.88
CA GLN A 86 14.38 -12.69 15.43
C GLN A 86 12.98 -12.67 14.80
N ALA A 87 12.07 -13.55 15.24
CA ALA A 87 10.70 -13.57 14.76
C ALA A 87 9.95 -12.27 15.11
N ASP A 88 10.12 -11.78 16.34
CA ASP A 88 9.54 -10.52 16.78
C ASP A 88 10.13 -9.32 16.03
N ALA A 89 11.45 -9.28 15.84
CA ALA A 89 12.11 -8.25 15.05
C ALA A 89 11.61 -8.24 13.60
N THR A 90 11.48 -9.42 12.97
CA THR A 90 10.96 -9.56 11.60
C THR A 90 9.50 -9.14 11.52
N ARG A 91 8.67 -9.52 12.50
CA ARG A 91 7.26 -9.13 12.57
C ARG A 91 7.12 -7.62 12.75
N LEU A 92 7.98 -7.00 13.55
CA LEU A 92 7.99 -5.55 13.74
C LEU A 92 8.43 -4.81 12.47
N ALA A 93 9.50 -5.28 11.82
CA ALA A 93 9.98 -4.73 10.55
C ALA A 93 8.90 -4.82 9.47
N ALA A 94 8.27 -5.98 9.29
CA ALA A 94 7.19 -6.14 8.31
C ALA A 94 5.99 -5.21 8.59
N LYS A 95 5.62 -5.01 9.86
CA LYS A 95 4.58 -4.03 10.23
C LYS A 95 5.00 -2.60 9.90
N SER A 96 6.25 -2.25 10.18
CA SER A 96 6.81 -0.94 9.84
C SER A 96 6.78 -0.70 8.32
N ASP A 97 7.15 -1.70 7.53
CA ASP A 97 7.14 -1.62 6.07
C ASP A 97 5.73 -1.43 5.51
N VAL A 98 4.74 -2.12 6.07
CA VAL A 98 3.32 -1.93 5.71
C VAL A 98 2.87 -0.50 6.01
N VAL A 99 3.18 0.01 7.20
CA VAL A 99 2.83 1.40 7.58
C VAL A 99 3.50 2.41 6.65
N ALA A 100 4.78 2.22 6.33
CA ALA A 100 5.52 3.08 5.42
C ALA A 100 4.95 3.03 3.99
N TYR A 101 4.57 1.84 3.51
CA TYR A 101 3.94 1.65 2.21
C TYR A 101 2.56 2.31 2.13
N GLU A 102 1.73 2.15 3.17
CA GLU A 102 0.42 2.79 3.26
C GLU A 102 0.55 4.31 3.29
N ALA A 103 1.51 4.85 4.04
CA ALA A 103 1.81 6.28 4.07
C ALA A 103 2.25 6.79 2.68
N ALA A 104 3.12 6.03 1.99
CA ALA A 104 3.54 6.35 0.62
C ALA A 104 2.35 6.34 -0.36
N LEU A 105 1.43 5.37 -0.24
CA LEU A 105 0.22 5.33 -1.07
C LEU A 105 -0.68 6.56 -0.85
N VAL A 106 -0.85 7.01 0.39
CA VAL A 106 -1.61 8.24 0.69
C VAL A 106 -0.92 9.45 0.07
N GLY A 107 0.39 9.57 0.21
CA GLY A 107 1.19 10.63 -0.42
C GLY A 107 1.03 10.67 -1.94
N VAL A 108 1.19 9.52 -2.60
CA VAL A 108 1.05 9.41 -4.07
C VAL A 108 -0.37 9.76 -4.53
N ARG A 109 -1.41 9.34 -3.80
CA ARG A 109 -2.80 9.70 -4.13
C ARG A 109 -3.04 11.20 -4.00
N ALA A 110 -2.50 11.83 -2.96
CA ALA A 110 -2.60 13.28 -2.76
C ALA A 110 -1.87 14.05 -3.88
N GLU A 111 -0.65 13.62 -4.24
CA GLU A 111 0.09 14.21 -5.36
C GLU A 111 -0.62 14.03 -6.70
N ALA A 112 -1.18 12.85 -6.96
CA ALA A 112 -1.93 12.58 -8.18
C ALA A 112 -3.17 13.48 -8.28
N ALA A 113 -3.93 13.62 -7.19
CA ALA A 113 -5.07 14.54 -7.13
C ALA A 113 -4.63 15.98 -7.40
N ALA A 114 -3.57 16.45 -6.74
CA ALA A 114 -3.04 17.80 -6.94
C ALA A 114 -2.57 18.05 -8.39
N ARG A 115 -1.94 17.05 -9.03
CA ARG A 115 -1.55 17.14 -10.45
C ARG A 115 -2.75 17.23 -11.38
N VAL A 116 -3.80 16.43 -11.14
CA VAL A 116 -5.04 16.48 -11.92
C VAL A 116 -5.73 17.83 -11.76
N ASP A 117 -5.83 18.35 -10.54
CA ASP A 117 -6.46 19.64 -10.28
C ASP A 117 -5.67 20.79 -10.93
N LYS A 118 -4.34 20.76 -10.84
CA LYS A 118 -3.49 21.73 -11.55
C LYS A 118 -3.69 21.66 -13.06
N ALA A 119 -3.72 20.46 -13.64
CA ALA A 119 -3.96 20.29 -15.08
C ALA A 119 -5.33 20.82 -15.51
N ARG A 120 -6.39 20.57 -14.72
CA ARG A 120 -7.72 21.13 -14.95
C ARG A 120 -7.72 22.66 -14.93
N GLN A 121 -7.10 23.25 -13.91
CA GLN A 121 -6.99 24.72 -13.80
C GLN A 121 -6.25 25.32 -15.00
N THR A 122 -5.14 24.72 -15.43
CA THR A 122 -4.39 25.17 -16.61
C THR A 122 -5.24 25.04 -17.89
N LEU A 123 -5.93 23.92 -18.09
CA LEU A 123 -6.81 23.72 -19.24
C LEU A 123 -7.97 24.72 -19.27
N ASP A 124 -8.59 25.02 -18.12
CA ASP A 124 -9.68 25.99 -18.03
C ASP A 124 -9.19 27.42 -18.33
N GLN A 125 -7.99 27.77 -17.87
CA GLN A 125 -7.34 29.03 -18.19
C GLN A 125 -7.03 29.15 -19.69
N GLU A 126 -6.41 28.12 -20.27
CA GLU A 126 -6.12 28.07 -21.71
C GLU A 126 -7.40 28.14 -22.53
N ARG A 127 -8.42 27.35 -22.18
CA ARG A 127 -9.72 27.38 -22.88
C ARG A 127 -10.34 28.78 -22.83
N THR A 128 -10.30 29.44 -21.69
CA THR A 128 -10.83 30.81 -21.53
C THR A 128 -10.04 31.80 -22.38
N ALA A 129 -8.71 31.69 -22.39
CA ALA A 129 -7.83 32.53 -23.21
C ALA A 129 -8.06 32.32 -24.71
N LEU A 130 -8.18 31.07 -25.17
CA LEU A 130 -8.47 30.73 -26.56
C LEU A 130 -9.84 31.26 -26.99
N MET A 131 -10.86 31.14 -26.13
CA MET A 131 -12.20 31.67 -26.42
C MET A 131 -12.20 33.21 -26.51
N ALA A 132 -11.46 33.88 -25.62
CA ALA A 132 -11.32 35.33 -25.64
C ALA A 132 -10.59 35.81 -26.91
N ASP A 133 -9.47 35.17 -27.27
CA ASP A 133 -8.72 35.47 -28.50
C ASP A 133 -9.55 35.19 -29.76
N ALA A 134 -10.26 34.05 -29.83
CA ALA A 134 -11.16 33.75 -30.94
C ALA A 134 -12.28 34.79 -31.08
N THR A 135 -12.87 35.23 -29.96
CA THR A 135 -13.90 36.28 -29.95
C THR A 135 -13.34 37.61 -30.43
N ALA A 136 -12.15 38.01 -29.97
CA ALA A 136 -11.47 39.22 -30.40
C ALA A 136 -11.14 39.19 -31.90
N ARG A 137 -10.59 38.08 -32.40
CA ARG A 137 -10.29 37.89 -33.84
C ARG A 137 -11.54 37.96 -34.70
N ASN A 138 -12.63 37.32 -34.28
CA ASN A 138 -13.91 37.39 -35.00
C ASN A 138 -14.48 38.81 -35.00
N GLY A 139 -14.38 39.53 -33.88
CA GLY A 139 -14.75 40.94 -33.79
C GLY A 139 -13.97 41.82 -34.76
N ALA A 140 -12.64 41.68 -34.78
CA ALA A 140 -11.76 42.41 -35.69
C ALA A 140 -12.06 42.10 -37.17
N LYS A 141 -12.28 40.82 -37.52
CA LYS A 141 -12.68 40.42 -38.88
C LYS A 141 -14.03 41.03 -39.29
N ARG A 142 -15.01 41.06 -38.39
CA ARG A 142 -16.31 41.69 -38.65
C ARG A 142 -16.18 43.19 -38.87
N GLN A 143 -15.39 43.89 -38.06
CA GLN A 143 -15.14 45.32 -38.23
C GLN A 143 -14.43 45.62 -39.55
N ALA A 144 -13.42 44.83 -39.91
CA ALA A 144 -12.72 44.97 -41.19
C ALA A 144 -13.66 44.73 -42.38
N ALA A 145 -14.49 43.68 -42.33
CA ALA A 145 -15.48 43.38 -43.37
C ALA A 145 -16.53 44.49 -43.50
N GLU A 146 -17.02 45.06 -42.40
CA GLU A 146 -17.97 46.18 -42.43
C GLU A 146 -17.33 47.42 -43.04
N ALA A 147 -16.07 47.72 -42.68
CA ALA A 147 -15.32 48.81 -43.29
C ALA A 147 -15.14 48.61 -44.81
N GLU A 148 -14.78 47.40 -45.25
CA GLU A 148 -14.65 47.05 -46.67
C GLU A 148 -15.98 47.16 -47.42
N ILE A 149 -17.08 46.65 -46.84
CA ILE A 149 -18.43 46.80 -47.42
C ILE A 149 -18.81 48.28 -47.53
N SER A 150 -18.52 49.08 -46.52
CA SER A 150 -18.82 50.52 -46.54
C SER A 150 -18.03 51.25 -47.64
N ALA A 151 -16.73 50.94 -47.79
CA ALA A 151 -15.88 51.50 -48.82
C ALA A 151 -16.32 51.06 -50.23
N ALA A 152 -16.64 49.77 -50.40
CA ALA A 152 -17.17 49.25 -51.66
C ALA A 152 -18.50 49.90 -52.03
N ARG A 153 -19.41 50.12 -51.07
CA ARG A 153 -20.67 50.85 -51.31
C ARG A 153 -20.45 52.28 -51.76
N VAL A 154 -19.49 52.99 -51.17
CA VAL A 154 -19.12 54.35 -51.61
C VAL A 154 -18.57 54.31 -53.04
N ALA A 155 -17.60 53.43 -53.33
CA ALA A 155 -17.02 53.30 -54.65
C ALA A 155 -18.07 52.95 -55.74
N VAL A 156 -18.99 52.02 -55.46
CA VAL A 156 -20.09 51.68 -56.38
C VAL A 156 -21.01 52.88 -56.61
N ARG A 157 -21.34 53.64 -55.56
CA ARG A 157 -22.16 54.86 -55.71
C ARG A 157 -21.48 55.89 -56.60
N ASP A 158 -20.18 56.10 -56.43
CA ASP A 158 -19.41 57.05 -57.24
C ASP A 158 -19.34 56.60 -58.72
N GLN A 159 -19.15 55.30 -58.96
CA GLN A 159 -19.18 54.73 -60.31
C GLN A 159 -20.56 54.89 -60.97
N VAL A 160 -21.64 54.64 -60.23
CA VAL A 160 -23.02 54.83 -60.73
C VAL A 160 -23.27 56.32 -61.03
N ALA A 161 -22.85 57.23 -60.15
CA ALA A 161 -23.00 58.66 -60.36
C ALA A 161 -22.27 59.13 -61.64
N ALA A 162 -21.03 58.67 -61.85
CA ALA A 162 -20.26 58.97 -63.04
C ALA A 162 -20.92 58.41 -64.33
N ALA A 163 -21.40 57.17 -64.28
CA ALA A 163 -22.11 56.56 -65.41
C ALA A 163 -23.40 57.33 -65.75
N VAL A 164 -24.22 57.66 -64.76
CA VAL A 164 -25.47 58.42 -64.94
C VAL A 164 -25.18 59.84 -65.47
N ALA A 165 -24.15 60.51 -64.95
CA ALA A 165 -23.73 61.82 -65.46
C ALA A 165 -23.35 61.76 -66.94
N SER A 166 -22.56 60.75 -67.35
CA SER A 166 -22.17 60.58 -68.75
C SER A 166 -23.36 60.32 -69.69
N VAL A 167 -24.34 59.51 -69.25
CA VAL A 167 -25.57 59.24 -70.01
C VAL A 167 -26.44 60.49 -70.10
N THR A 168 -26.54 61.26 -69.02
CA THR A 168 -27.33 62.50 -68.95
C THR A 168 -26.72 63.59 -69.84
N GLU A 169 -25.40 63.78 -69.79
CA GLU A 169 -24.66 64.73 -70.64
C GLU A 169 -24.90 64.41 -72.12
N ARG A 170 -24.77 63.14 -72.52
CA ARG A 170 -24.98 62.71 -73.90
C ARG A 170 -26.43 62.92 -74.35
N THR A 171 -27.40 62.58 -73.50
CA THR A 171 -28.83 62.78 -73.79
C THR A 171 -29.20 64.25 -73.90
N ALA A 172 -28.70 65.10 -73.00
CA ALA A 172 -28.94 66.54 -73.03
C ALA A 172 -28.30 67.22 -74.24
N GLN A 173 -27.09 66.79 -74.65
CA GLN A 173 -26.45 67.25 -75.87
C GLN A 173 -27.28 66.89 -77.12
N LEU A 174 -27.86 65.69 -77.17
CA LEU A 174 -28.75 65.27 -78.26
C LEU A 174 -30.06 66.08 -78.29
N ALA A 175 -30.62 66.44 -77.14
CA ALA A 175 -31.89 67.16 -77.05
C ALA A 175 -31.77 68.68 -77.35
N VAL A 176 -30.71 69.32 -76.86
CA VAL A 176 -30.53 70.79 -76.93
C VAL A 176 -29.58 71.20 -78.08
N GLY A 177 -28.82 70.25 -78.63
CA GLY A 177 -27.87 70.49 -79.72
C GLY A 177 -26.55 71.17 -79.31
N LYS A 178 -26.37 71.48 -78.01
CA LYS A 178 -25.13 72.04 -77.44
C LYS A 178 -24.68 71.20 -76.25
N LYS A 179 -23.36 71.12 -76.05
CA LYS A 179 -22.75 70.39 -74.92
C LYS A 179 -23.07 71.12 -73.60
N PRO A 180 -23.75 70.48 -72.63
CA PRO A 180 -24.02 71.08 -71.33
C PRO A 180 -22.75 71.12 -70.46
N ASP A 181 -22.72 72.01 -69.47
CA ASP A 181 -21.60 72.12 -68.54
C ASP A 181 -21.52 70.87 -67.63
N ALA A 182 -20.37 70.21 -67.63
CA ALA A 182 -20.16 68.94 -66.92
C ALA A 182 -20.31 69.07 -65.39
N SER A 183 -19.97 70.23 -64.82
CA SER A 183 -20.07 70.47 -63.37
C SER A 183 -21.52 70.62 -62.91
N VAL A 184 -22.35 71.26 -63.74
CA VAL A 184 -23.79 71.44 -63.47
C VAL A 184 -24.53 70.10 -63.55
N VAL A 185 -24.22 69.28 -64.57
CA VAL A 185 -24.79 67.93 -64.70
C VAL A 185 -24.38 67.04 -63.52
N ALA A 186 -23.11 67.07 -63.11
CA ALA A 186 -22.64 66.32 -61.95
C ALA A 186 -23.34 66.73 -60.65
N GLN A 187 -23.48 68.04 -60.40
CA GLN A 187 -24.21 68.55 -59.22
C GLN A 187 -25.70 68.16 -59.24
N ALA A 188 -26.37 68.24 -60.39
CA ALA A 188 -27.77 67.88 -60.53
C ALA A 188 -28.01 66.38 -60.30
N VAL A 189 -27.16 65.52 -60.85
CA VAL A 189 -27.21 64.06 -60.62
C VAL A 189 -26.96 63.75 -59.14
N GLN A 190 -25.98 64.41 -58.53
CA GLN A 190 -25.66 64.18 -57.12
C GLN A 190 -26.78 64.63 -56.18
N GLN A 191 -27.43 65.77 -56.46
CA GLN A 191 -28.65 66.18 -55.75
C GLN A 191 -29.76 65.14 -55.92
N ALA A 192 -30.06 64.71 -57.15
CA ALA A 192 -31.11 63.73 -57.43
C ALA A 192 -30.88 62.38 -56.72
N MET A 193 -29.63 61.90 -56.69
CA MET A 193 -29.26 60.68 -55.97
C MET A 193 -29.40 60.82 -54.45
N GLN A 194 -29.13 62.01 -53.89
CA GLN A 194 -29.32 62.28 -52.46
C GLN A 194 -30.81 62.37 -52.07
N THR A 195 -31.68 62.87 -52.95
CA THR A 195 -33.14 62.89 -52.70
C THR A 195 -33.76 61.50 -52.86
N GLY A 196 -33.37 60.74 -53.88
CA GLY A 196 -33.89 59.40 -54.13
C GLY A 196 -33.49 58.34 -53.10
N GLY A 197 -32.38 58.55 -52.39
CA GLY A 197 -31.95 57.64 -51.31
C GLY A 197 -32.68 57.82 -49.97
N ARG A 198 -33.58 58.80 -49.83
CA ARG A 198 -34.35 59.08 -48.59
C ARG A 198 -35.81 58.60 -48.63
N SER A 199 -36.30 58.08 -49.76
CA SER A 199 -37.62 57.43 -49.90
C SER A 199 -37.49 55.92 -49.82
#